data_AF-A0A9X5X5B3-F1
#
_entry.id   AF-A0A9X5X5B3-F1
#
_cell.length_a   1.000
_cell.length_b   1.000
_cell.length_c   1.000
_cell.angle_alpha   90.00
_cell.angle_beta   90.00
_cell.angle_gamma   90.00
#
_symmetry.space_group_name_H-M   'P 1'
#
loop_
_entity.id
_entity.type
_entity.pdbx_description
1 polymer ?
#
loop_
_entity_poly.entity_id
_entity_poly.type
_entity_poly.pdbx_seq_one_letter_code
_entity_poly.pdbx_strand_id
1 'polypeptide(L)'
;MNREPNAQLISLMAEAEVSNKGLAKRMRDLAQQRGIDLGTTHVAVQRWRDGTGIRSQAAGIMADVFSAKLGRRIAPGDLGLFGQAEASAPQPVAYPAALSEALAVLDGLTGEPLQSASSSELAIPDADLSAAVLSWMIARPDGVQADRPTPQ
;
A
#
# COMPACT_ATOMS: atom_id res chain seq x y z
N MET A 1 -20.68 -16.49 10.34
CA MET A 1 -20.12 -15.24 9.78
C MET A 1 -19.70 -15.52 8.36
N ASN A 2 -20.48 -15.06 7.38
CA ASN A 2 -20.18 -15.23 5.96
C ASN A 2 -19.07 -14.23 5.61
N ARG A 3 -17.83 -14.69 5.43
CA ARG A 3 -16.78 -13.80 4.90
C ARG A 3 -17.00 -13.67 3.41
N GLU A 4 -16.96 -12.44 2.91
CA GLU A 4 -17.03 -12.22 1.47
C GLU A 4 -15.76 -12.76 0.80
N PRO A 5 -15.90 -13.44 -0.35
CA PRO A 5 -14.75 -13.93 -1.10
C PRO A 5 -13.91 -12.75 -1.62
N ASN A 6 -12.59 -12.89 -1.54
CA ASN A 6 -11.65 -11.89 -2.04
C ASN A 6 -11.62 -11.91 -3.58
N ALA A 7 -12.47 -11.06 -4.18
CA ALA A 7 -12.60 -10.93 -5.63
C ALA A 7 -11.29 -10.52 -6.32
N GLN A 8 -10.46 -9.69 -5.68
CA GLN A 8 -9.19 -9.23 -6.25
C GLN A 8 -8.20 -10.39 -6.40
N LEU A 9 -7.98 -11.16 -5.32
CA LEU A 9 -7.11 -12.33 -5.38
C LEU A 9 -7.62 -13.39 -6.38
N ILE A 10 -8.94 -13.60 -6.44
CA ILE A 10 -9.53 -14.54 -7.40
C ILE A 10 -9.26 -14.09 -8.84
N SER A 11 -9.40 -12.79 -9.14
CA SER A 11 -9.13 -12.22 -10.46
C SER A 11 -7.65 -12.36 -10.84
N LEU A 12 -6.72 -12.03 -9.94
CA LEU A 12 -5.28 -12.18 -10.17
C LEU A 12 -4.88 -13.64 -10.42
N MET A 13 -5.49 -14.59 -9.70
CA MET A 13 -5.23 -16.01 -9.91
C MET A 13 -5.73 -16.51 -11.26
N ALA A 14 -6.87 -15.99 -11.73
CA ALA A 14 -7.44 -16.32 -13.04
C ALA A 14 -6.59 -15.73 -14.17
N GLU A 15 -6.24 -14.45 -14.09
CA GLU A 15 -5.36 -13.78 -15.07
C GLU A 15 -3.99 -14.45 -15.15
N ALA A 16 -3.42 -14.80 -13.99
CA ALA A 16 -2.16 -15.49 -13.93
C ALA A 16 -2.30 -16.99 -14.22
N GLU A 17 -3.48 -17.54 -14.52
CA GLU A 17 -3.72 -18.97 -14.77
C GLU A 17 -3.00 -19.88 -13.76
N VAL A 18 -3.21 -19.64 -12.46
CA VAL A 18 -2.52 -20.37 -11.39
C VAL A 18 -3.50 -21.03 -10.43
N SER A 19 -3.28 -22.32 -10.17
CA SER A 19 -4.05 -23.07 -9.17
C SER A 19 -3.57 -22.78 -7.74
N ASN A 20 -4.40 -23.04 -6.73
CA ASN A 20 -4.01 -22.89 -5.32
C ASN A 20 -2.71 -23.66 -4.98
N LYS A 21 -2.56 -24.87 -5.53
CA LYS A 21 -1.35 -25.70 -5.36
C LYS A 21 -0.14 -25.08 -6.06
N GLY A 22 -0.33 -24.60 -7.30
CA GLY A 22 0.71 -23.96 -8.08
C GLY A 22 1.23 -22.67 -7.44
N LEU A 23 0.32 -21.86 -6.90
CA LEU A 23 0.67 -20.62 -6.19
C LEU A 23 1.43 -20.92 -4.91
N ALA A 24 0.92 -21.84 -4.07
CA ALA A 24 1.60 -22.24 -2.83
C ALA A 24 3.00 -22.81 -3.08
N LYS A 25 3.20 -23.55 -4.18
CA LYS A 25 4.53 -24.03 -4.57
C LYS A 25 5.46 -22.87 -4.92
N ARG A 26 5.05 -21.97 -5.83
CA ARG A 26 5.87 -20.83 -6.25
C ARG A 26 6.22 -19.88 -5.09
N MET A 27 5.27 -19.67 -4.17
CA MET A 27 5.52 -18.89 -2.96
C MET A 27 6.59 -19.53 -2.08
N ARG A 28 6.57 -20.85 -1.90
CA ARG A 28 7.62 -21.58 -1.16
C ARG A 28 8.96 -21.52 -1.87
N ASP A 29 8.97 -21.73 -3.18
CA ASP A 29 10.20 -21.68 -3.98
C ASP A 29 10.85 -20.29 -3.89
N LEU A 30 10.07 -19.21 -4.00
CA LEU A 30 10.56 -17.84 -3.85
C LEU A 30 11.00 -17.52 -2.41
N ALA A 31 10.25 -18.00 -1.40
CA ALA A 31 10.63 -17.82 -0.01
C ALA A 31 11.98 -18.48 0.29
N GLN A 32 12.18 -19.71 -0.20
CA GLN A 32 13.42 -20.46 -0.05
C GLN A 32 14.60 -19.75 -0.72
N GLN A 33 14.40 -19.18 -1.91
CA GLN A 33 15.43 -18.35 -2.58
C GLN A 33 15.85 -17.13 -1.75
N ARG A 34 14.95 -16.63 -0.90
CA ARG A 34 15.20 -15.48 0.00
C ARG A 34 15.64 -15.89 1.41
N GLY A 35 15.82 -17.19 1.68
CA GLY A 35 16.15 -17.69 3.02
C GLY A 35 15.01 -17.54 4.04
N ILE A 36 13.77 -17.39 3.56
CA ILE A 36 12.57 -17.27 4.39
C ILE A 36 11.88 -18.62 4.48
N ASP A 37 11.63 -19.12 5.69
CA ASP A 37 10.77 -20.29 5.88
C ASP A 37 9.30 -19.87 5.78
N LEU A 38 8.64 -20.32 4.72
CA LEU A 38 7.24 -20.02 4.45
C LEU A 38 6.44 -21.32 4.40
N GLY A 39 5.76 -21.66 5.49
CA GLY A 39 4.85 -22.82 5.58
C GLY A 39 3.54 -22.68 4.80
N THR A 40 3.53 -22.04 3.63
CA THR A 40 2.32 -21.80 2.83
C THR A 40 1.83 -23.07 2.14
N THR A 41 0.55 -23.38 2.34
CA THR A 41 -0.14 -24.52 1.73
C THR A 41 -1.28 -24.06 0.83
N HIS A 42 -1.73 -24.93 -0.08
CA HIS A 42 -2.88 -24.64 -0.95
C HIS A 42 -4.18 -24.36 -0.16
N VAL A 43 -4.30 -24.88 1.06
CA VAL A 43 -5.42 -24.61 1.98
C VAL A 43 -5.31 -23.19 2.55
N ALA A 44 -4.10 -22.69 2.81
CA ALA A 44 -3.91 -21.29 3.17
C ALA A 44 -4.35 -20.38 2.01
N VAL A 45 -3.96 -20.71 0.77
CA VAL A 45 -4.40 -19.98 -0.42
C VAL A 45 -5.92 -19.98 -0.59
N GLN A 46 -6.57 -21.12 -0.35
CA GLN A 46 -8.03 -21.19 -0.37
C GLN A 46 -8.64 -20.26 0.69
N ARG A 47 -8.16 -20.31 1.93
CA ARG A 47 -8.64 -19.41 2.99
C ARG A 47 -8.49 -17.93 2.65
N TRP A 48 -7.40 -17.55 1.98
CA TRP A 48 -7.18 -16.17 1.51
C TRP A 48 -8.18 -15.74 0.43
N ARG A 49 -8.53 -16.65 -0.48
CA ARG A 49 -9.61 -16.42 -1.45
C ARG A 49 -10.99 -16.33 -0.78
N ASP A 50 -11.19 -17.03 0.32
CA ASP A 50 -12.41 -16.97 1.13
C ASP A 50 -12.46 -15.73 2.06
N GLY A 51 -11.57 -14.75 1.85
CA GLY A 51 -11.55 -13.49 2.61
C GLY A 51 -10.85 -13.57 3.95
N THR A 52 -10.07 -14.62 4.22
CA THR A 52 -9.22 -14.67 5.42
C THR A 52 -7.96 -13.85 5.20
N GLY A 53 -7.58 -13.04 6.19
CA GLY A 53 -6.34 -12.27 6.16
C GLY A 53 -5.08 -13.13 6.01
N ILE A 54 -4.01 -12.48 5.59
CA ILE A 54 -2.68 -13.05 5.39
C ILE A 54 -1.66 -12.31 6.26
N ARG A 55 -0.55 -12.97 6.63
CA ARG A 55 0.59 -12.27 7.25
C ARG A 55 1.28 -11.39 6.20
N SER A 56 1.72 -10.20 6.60
CA SER A 56 2.41 -9.23 5.73
C SER A 56 3.56 -9.84 4.91
N GLN A 57 4.39 -10.67 5.52
CA GLN A 57 5.49 -11.37 4.83
C GLN A 57 5.01 -12.29 3.71
N ALA A 58 3.93 -13.05 3.94
CA ALA A 58 3.38 -13.96 2.94
C ALA A 58 2.67 -13.18 1.81
N ALA A 59 2.06 -12.03 2.11
CA ALA A 59 1.49 -11.13 1.11
C ALA A 59 2.57 -10.56 0.18
N GLY A 60 3.70 -10.11 0.75
CA GLY A 60 4.85 -9.64 -0.03
C GLY A 60 5.36 -10.68 -1.01
N ILE A 61 5.55 -11.92 -0.54
CA ILE A 61 5.99 -13.03 -1.39
C ILE A 61 4.94 -13.35 -2.47
N MET A 62 3.65 -13.31 -2.15
CA MET A 62 2.58 -13.54 -3.13
C MET A 62 2.59 -12.46 -4.22
N ALA A 63 2.71 -11.20 -3.82
CA ALA A 63 2.77 -10.05 -4.73
C ALA A 63 3.96 -10.16 -5.70
N ASP A 64 5.13 -10.58 -5.19
CA ASP A 64 6.31 -10.82 -6.02
C ASP A 64 6.13 -12.01 -6.98
N VAL A 65 5.49 -13.08 -6.54
CA VAL A 65 5.16 -14.23 -7.41
C VAL A 65 4.23 -13.80 -8.55
N PHE A 66 3.20 -13.01 -8.26
CA PHE A 66 2.33 -12.48 -9.30
C PHE A 66 3.06 -11.49 -10.20
N SER A 67 3.91 -10.63 -9.64
CA SER A 67 4.69 -9.67 -10.42
C SER A 67 5.57 -10.37 -11.44
N ALA A 68 6.27 -11.42 -11.01
CA ALA A 68 7.11 -12.24 -11.89
C ALA A 68 6.28 -13.00 -12.95
N LYS A 69 5.06 -13.43 -12.62
CA LYS A 69 4.22 -14.21 -13.55
C LYS A 69 3.47 -13.33 -14.57
N LEU A 70 3.04 -12.14 -14.18
CA LEU A 70 2.25 -11.22 -15.00
C LEU A 70 3.09 -10.16 -15.73
N GLY A 71 4.38 -10.03 -15.40
CA GLY A 71 5.29 -9.08 -16.07
C GLY A 71 5.02 -7.62 -15.72
N ARG A 72 4.22 -7.33 -14.68
CA ARG A 72 3.97 -6.00 -14.13
C ARG A 72 4.16 -6.01 -12.62
N ARG A 73 4.42 -4.85 -12.03
CA ARG A 73 4.52 -4.75 -10.57
C ARG A 73 3.13 -4.92 -9.94
N ILE A 74 3.02 -5.83 -8.99
CA ILE A 74 1.86 -6.06 -8.12
C ILE A 74 2.32 -5.77 -6.70
N ALA A 75 1.63 -4.87 -5.99
CA ALA A 75 1.88 -4.58 -4.60
C ALA A 75 1.03 -5.48 -3.68
N PRO A 76 1.43 -5.69 -2.41
CA PRO A 76 0.61 -6.43 -1.45
C PRO A 76 -0.81 -5.85 -1.28
N GLY A 77 -0.97 -4.53 -1.42
CA GLY A 77 -2.26 -3.85 -1.37
C GLY A 77 -3.21 -4.24 -2.50
N ASP A 78 -2.68 -4.62 -3.67
CA ASP A 78 -3.48 -5.02 -4.85
C ASP A 78 -4.09 -6.43 -4.70
N LEU A 79 -3.72 -7.17 -3.65
CA LEU A 79 -4.20 -8.54 -3.42
C LEU A 79 -5.59 -8.58 -2.76
N GLY A 80 -6.10 -7.46 -2.26
CA GLY A 80 -7.38 -7.40 -1.52
C GLY A 80 -7.36 -8.18 -0.20
N LEU A 81 -6.17 -8.42 0.37
CA LEU A 81 -5.97 -9.28 1.54
C LEU A 81 -5.81 -8.52 2.87
N PHE A 82 -5.54 -7.24 2.78
CA PHE A 82 -5.69 -6.32 3.88
C PHE A 82 -7.14 -5.86 3.82
N GLY A 83 -7.86 -5.86 4.96
CA GLY A 83 -9.19 -5.26 4.98
C GLY A 83 -9.11 -3.86 4.38
N GLN A 84 -10.21 -3.33 3.84
CA GLN A 84 -10.32 -1.91 3.56
C GLN A 84 -10.07 -1.13 4.87
N ALA A 85 -8.82 -0.98 5.28
CA ALA A 85 -8.34 0.28 5.76
C ALA A 85 -8.61 1.16 4.55
N GLU A 86 -9.75 1.88 4.60
CA GLU A 86 -9.87 3.11 3.84
C GLU A 86 -8.49 3.73 3.90
N ALA A 87 -7.83 3.84 2.75
CA ALA A 87 -6.66 4.67 2.65
C ALA A 87 -7.18 6.03 3.10
N SER A 88 -6.97 6.33 4.38
CA SER A 88 -7.20 7.64 4.94
C SER A 88 -6.19 8.48 4.20
N ALA A 89 -6.61 9.00 3.04
CA ALA A 89 -5.82 9.96 2.30
C ALA A 89 -5.40 10.98 3.35
N PRO A 90 -4.09 11.20 3.55
CA PRO A 90 -3.63 12.08 4.60
C PRO A 90 -4.40 13.39 4.46
N GLN A 91 -5.27 13.67 5.43
CA GLN A 91 -6.03 14.91 5.45
C GLN A 91 -4.98 16.01 5.39
N PRO A 92 -5.02 16.92 4.41
CA PRO A 92 -4.06 18.00 4.34
C PRO A 92 -4.20 18.81 5.63
N VAL A 93 -3.22 18.66 6.53
CA VAL A 93 -3.09 19.54 7.68
C VAL A 93 -2.74 20.91 7.11
N ALA A 94 -3.70 21.84 7.20
CA ALA A 94 -3.44 23.22 6.89
C ALA A 94 -2.28 23.71 7.78
N TYR A 95 -1.43 24.60 7.24
CA TYR A 95 -0.36 25.19 8.04
C TYR A 95 -0.98 25.94 9.24
N PRO A 96 -0.62 25.60 10.48
CA PRO A 96 -1.25 26.17 11.67
C PRO A 96 -0.99 27.68 11.71
N ALA A 97 -2.05 28.46 11.99
CA ALA A 97 -1.95 29.92 12.03
C ALA A 97 -1.40 30.42 13.38
N ALA A 98 -1.33 29.55 14.39
CA ALA A 98 -0.88 29.87 15.74
C ALA A 98 0.06 28.80 16.33
N LEU A 99 0.97 29.23 17.20
CA LEU A 99 1.97 28.36 17.86
C LEU A 99 1.33 27.24 18.67
N SER A 100 0.23 27.51 19.39
CA SER A 100 -0.46 26.49 20.20
C SER A 100 -1.05 25.37 19.36
N GLU A 101 -1.53 25.69 18.15
CA GLU A 101 -2.07 24.72 17.19
C GLU A 101 -0.94 23.85 16.61
N ALA A 102 0.21 24.47 16.29
CA ALA A 102 1.40 23.74 15.86
C ALA A 102 1.89 22.75 16.94
N LEU A 103 1.91 23.17 18.20
CA LEU A 103 2.31 22.32 19.32
C LEU A 103 1.34 21.15 19.55
N ALA A 104 0.03 21.36 19.37
CA ALA A 104 -0.97 20.29 19.49
C ALA A 104 -0.82 19.21 18.39
N VAL A 105 -0.51 19.62 17.16
CA VAL A 105 -0.24 18.68 16.05
C VAL A 105 1.04 17.88 16.32
N LEU A 106 2.11 18.54 16.77
CA LEU A 106 3.36 17.90 17.16
C LEU A 106 3.14 16.88 18.28
N ASP A 107 2.39 17.25 19.32
CA ASP A 107 2.10 16.37 20.46
C ASP A 107 1.33 15.11 20.00
N GLY A 108 0.32 15.27 19.14
CA GLY A 108 -0.43 14.16 18.55
C GLY A 108 0.45 13.21 17.71
N LEU A 109 1.41 13.74 16.95
CA LEU A 109 2.36 12.94 16.18
C LEU A 109 3.34 12.18 17.07
N THR A 110 3.73 12.76 18.21
CA THR A 110 4.64 12.12 19.17
C THR A 110 3.94 11.17 20.14
N GLY A 111 2.62 11.34 20.33
CA GLY A 111 1.78 10.55 21.22
C GLY A 111 1.24 9.26 20.60
N GLU A 112 1.28 9.13 19.27
CA GLU A 112 0.94 7.89 18.58
C GLU A 112 2.02 6.82 18.87
N PRO A 113 1.70 5.75 19.64
CA PRO A 113 2.64 4.67 19.81
C PRO A 113 2.95 4.06 18.45
N LEU A 114 4.23 3.86 18.14
CA LEU A 114 4.70 3.11 16.97
C LEU A 114 4.18 1.67 17.03
N GLN A 115 2.90 1.47 16.72
CA GLN A 115 2.27 0.16 16.60
C GLN A 115 2.77 -0.45 15.30
N SER A 116 3.97 -1.03 15.34
CA SER A 116 4.58 -1.79 14.25
C SER A 116 4.29 -1.17 12.88
N ALA A 117 4.80 0.05 12.66
CA ALA A 117 4.76 0.72 11.38
C ALA A 117 5.38 -0.21 10.33
N SER A 118 4.52 -1.00 9.68
CA SER A 118 4.90 -1.78 8.54
C SER A 118 5.24 -0.76 7.47
N SER A 119 6.42 -0.84 6.87
CA SER A 119 6.88 0.07 5.80
C SER A 119 5.92 0.19 4.61
N SER A 120 4.85 -0.60 4.59
CA SER A 120 3.74 -0.54 3.63
C SER A 120 2.74 0.59 3.88
N GLU A 121 2.65 1.15 5.10
CA GLU A 121 1.73 2.27 5.41
C GLU A 121 2.29 3.62 4.93
N LEU A 122 3.60 3.67 4.64
CA LEU A 122 4.27 4.79 3.99
C LEU A 122 4.38 4.64 2.47
N ALA A 123 3.76 3.62 1.87
CA ALA A 123 3.78 3.44 0.42
C ALA A 123 2.80 4.42 -0.25
N ILE A 124 3.22 5.67 -0.38
CA ILE A 124 2.50 6.67 -1.18
C ILE A 124 2.50 6.19 -2.63
N PRO A 125 1.32 6.00 -3.27
CA PRO A 125 1.27 5.67 -4.69
C PRO A 125 1.94 6.77 -5.51
N ASP A 126 2.69 6.39 -6.55
CA ASP A 126 3.51 7.30 -7.35
C ASP A 126 2.70 8.45 -7.99
N ALA A 127 1.41 8.20 -8.27
CA ALA A 127 0.47 9.20 -8.75
C ALA A 127 0.19 10.30 -7.71
N ASP A 128 0.08 9.95 -6.42
CA ASP A 128 -0.11 10.91 -5.34
C ASP A 128 1.17 11.70 -5.07
N LEU A 129 2.33 11.05 -5.16
CA LEU A 129 3.62 11.74 -5.08
C LEU A 129 3.78 12.74 -6.24
N SER A 130 3.47 12.31 -7.46
CA SER A 130 3.52 13.15 -8.66
C SER A 130 2.57 14.33 -8.57
N ALA A 131 1.32 14.10 -8.11
CA ALA A 131 0.34 15.16 -7.90
C ALA A 131 0.78 16.16 -6.81
N ALA A 132 1.36 15.67 -5.71
CA ALA A 132 1.90 16.52 -4.64
C ALA A 132 3.07 17.38 -5.14
N VAL A 133 4.02 16.79 -5.88
CA VAL A 133 5.16 17.51 -6.48
C VAL A 133 4.68 18.55 -7.50
N LEU A 134 3.71 18.20 -8.36
CA LEU A 134 3.11 19.13 -9.31
C LEU A 134 2.41 20.29 -8.59
N SER A 135 1.62 19.99 -7.56
CA SER A 135 0.97 21.00 -6.71
C SER A 135 2.01 21.93 -6.09
N TRP A 136 3.11 21.39 -5.55
CA TRP A 136 4.19 22.17 -4.94
C TRP A 136 4.93 23.06 -5.95
N MET A 137 5.21 22.54 -7.14
CA MET A 137 5.85 23.27 -8.22
C MET A 137 4.98 24.42 -8.76
N ILE A 138 3.66 24.24 -8.77
CA ILE A 138 2.70 25.26 -9.22
C ILE A 138 2.42 26.28 -8.10
N ALA A 139 2.27 25.83 -6.87
CA ALA A 139 1.85 26.65 -5.74
C ALA A 139 2.91 27.66 -5.28
N ARG A 140 4.18 27.54 -5.71
CA ARG A 140 5.33 28.35 -5.25
C ARG A 140 5.23 28.67 -3.75
N PRO A 141 5.59 27.72 -2.87
CA PRO A 141 5.51 27.91 -1.43
C PRO A 141 6.37 29.07 -0.91
N ASP A 142 7.31 29.57 -1.72
CA ASP A 142 8.17 30.72 -1.42
C ASP A 142 7.43 32.07 -1.38
N GLY A 143 6.13 32.11 -1.72
CA GLY A 143 5.30 33.32 -1.65
C GLY A 143 5.64 34.41 -2.67
N VAL A 144 6.58 34.16 -3.57
CA VAL A 144 7.00 35.12 -4.59
C VAL A 144 5.96 35.14 -5.72
N GLN A 145 5.26 36.25 -5.91
CA GLN A 145 4.38 36.44 -7.06
C GLN A 145 5.20 36.52 -8.35
N ALA A 146 4.69 35.94 -9.43
CA ALA A 146 5.24 36.21 -10.76
C ALA A 146 5.00 37.70 -11.09
N ASP A 147 6.05 38.39 -11.53
CA ASP A 147 5.98 39.78 -11.96
C ASP A 147 4.91 39.90 -13.05
N ARG A 148 3.80 40.56 -12.73
CA ARG A 148 2.71 40.77 -13.68
C ARG A 148 3.13 41.93 -14.58
N PRO A 149 3.30 41.73 -15.90
CA PRO A 149 3.63 42.84 -16.78
C PRO A 149 2.51 43.88 -16.69
N THR A 150 2.90 45.11 -16.35
CA THR A 150 1.98 46.25 -16.27
C THR A 150 1.42 46.49 -17.67
N PRO A 151 0.10 46.49 -17.87
CA PRO A 151 -0.47 46.91 -19.14
C PRO A 151 -0.19 48.40 -19.32
N GLN A 152 0.51 48.74 -20.41
CA GLN A 152 0.58 50.11 -20.94
C GLN A 152 -0.74 50.46 -21.64
#